data_AF-A0A3G6RUY5-F1
#
_entry.id   AF-A0A3G6RUY5-F1
#
_cell.length_a   1.000
_cell.length_b   1.000
_cell.length_c   1.000
_cell.angle_alpha   90.00
_cell.angle_beta   90.00
_cell.angle_gamma   90.00
#
_symmetry.space_group_name_H-M   'P 1'
#
loop_
_entity.id
_entity.type
_entity.pdbx_description
1 polymer ?
#
loop_
_entity_poly.entity_id
_entity_poly.type
_entity_poly.pdbx_seq_one_letter_code
_entity_poly.pdbx_strand_id
1 'polypeptide(L)'
;MSVGLYLLESKNWYYFDLIPKFDEELSTFMNGCSESKFIRINITGKESYLIVPVKHFSTTGVHYIGKDVGYREKKMGEVVKISAEESYRFLTSVFYDGNITLENPEEAYVKFFSEEFSEYFDQGNKIVNSTEAVKAGSIFKFFGYDNDNLLEFISKNIALETNYDKKAAIIRWFSEYTHSLLKTAVGKYIEEGIIYNSNIEHTLIHQNTDKVDVSFDEYNPDGAAIRTEKAQNFIRTHVVYYNLYPVLRHLAYLGSIEEEVLYQIIDTEIDSLREVYGDAMNFIYETIEARLFLKQAYSLNQDIWKEYIRQHNFLINPKHYSKKLIKPDYGEILHKRYFNNGTLEITLRAFNPETDMEFLHEWSNMEYAKKYWEMDVDQQEFEEAYIKHMGVDYSHPYIGLLNGNPIFTLELYWAVKDEVGKYYRFNPGDYGFHMLIAPAKEKIPNFSMNALAMCMEYFFSFPQLTRMIGEASASHKGTHNLITKVGCEFNRSLALPYKTSNLTFLDREKFYETTEDIFKNSVLKINITT
;
A
#
# COMPACT_ATOMS: atom_id res chain seq x y z
N MET A 1 9.47 -18.57 3.98
CA MET A 1 9.35 -17.25 4.66
C MET A 1 10.43 -16.28 4.16
N SER A 2 11.65 -16.76 3.90
CA SER A 2 12.79 -15.96 3.37
C SER A 2 12.54 -15.23 2.03
N VAL A 3 11.68 -15.72 1.14
CA VAL A 3 11.22 -14.96 -0.04
C VAL A 3 10.53 -13.65 0.36
N GLY A 4 9.75 -13.64 1.45
CA GLY A 4 9.12 -12.44 1.98
C GLY A 4 10.11 -11.37 2.44
N LEU A 5 11.25 -11.77 3.02
CA LEU A 5 12.31 -10.83 3.37
C LEU A 5 12.91 -10.17 2.12
N TYR A 6 13.12 -10.94 1.05
CA TYR A 6 13.58 -10.37 -0.22
C TYR A 6 12.58 -9.34 -0.78
N LEU A 7 11.27 -9.61 -0.71
CA LEU A 7 10.23 -8.69 -1.16
C LEU A 7 10.22 -7.39 -0.35
N LEU A 8 10.49 -7.47 0.95
CA LEU A 8 10.55 -6.29 1.80
C LEU A 8 11.66 -5.31 1.38
N GLU A 9 12.80 -5.84 0.95
CA GLU A 9 14.01 -5.05 0.66
C GLU A 9 14.17 -4.70 -0.83
N SER A 10 13.54 -5.47 -1.72
CA SER A 10 13.60 -5.28 -3.16
C SER A 10 12.37 -4.53 -3.68
N LYS A 11 12.56 -3.74 -4.74
CA LYS A 11 11.46 -3.06 -5.46
C LYS A 11 11.10 -3.75 -6.77
N ASN A 12 11.77 -4.85 -7.10
CA ASN A 12 11.62 -5.54 -8.38
C ASN A 12 10.52 -6.60 -8.33
N TRP A 13 9.37 -6.26 -7.75
CA TRP A 13 8.22 -7.16 -7.67
C TRP A 13 6.90 -6.40 -7.71
N TYR A 14 5.82 -7.11 -8.01
CA TYR A 14 4.46 -6.59 -7.90
C TYR A 14 3.46 -7.70 -7.57
N TYR A 15 2.41 -7.35 -6.84
CA TYR A 15 1.25 -8.20 -6.59
C TYR A 15 0.30 -8.19 -7.79
N PHE A 16 -0.41 -9.29 -8.02
CA PHE A 16 -1.54 -9.37 -8.94
C PHE A 16 -2.43 -10.58 -8.61
N ASP A 17 -3.69 -10.51 -9.02
CA ASP A 17 -4.72 -11.55 -8.83
C ASP A 17 -5.57 -11.78 -10.09
N LEU A 18 -5.11 -11.26 -11.23
CA LEU A 18 -5.70 -11.49 -12.55
C LEU A 18 -4.93 -12.57 -13.29
N ILE A 19 -5.66 -13.53 -13.85
CA ILE A 19 -5.12 -14.55 -14.74
C ILE A 19 -4.95 -13.94 -16.13
N PRO A 20 -3.75 -13.99 -16.74
CA PRO A 20 -3.54 -13.45 -18.08
C PRO A 20 -4.31 -14.26 -19.14
N LYS A 21 -4.95 -13.56 -20.08
CA LYS A 21 -5.67 -14.13 -21.23
C LYS A 21 -4.73 -14.41 -22.40
N PHE A 22 -3.65 -13.63 -22.55
CA PHE A 22 -2.74 -13.72 -23.70
C PHE A 22 -1.42 -14.42 -23.38
N ASP A 23 -1.27 -14.99 -22.18
CA ASP A 23 -0.10 -15.78 -21.75
C ASP A 23 -0.53 -17.17 -21.26
N GLU A 24 -0.62 -18.13 -22.19
CA GLU A 24 -1.17 -19.48 -21.95
C GLU A 24 -0.36 -20.29 -20.91
N GLU A 25 0.98 -20.19 -20.96
CA GLU A 25 1.88 -20.88 -20.02
C GLU A 25 1.69 -20.36 -18.60
N LEU A 26 1.67 -19.04 -18.44
CA LEU A 26 1.45 -18.41 -17.14
C LEU A 26 0.04 -18.70 -16.60
N SER A 27 -0.97 -18.62 -17.47
CA SER A 27 -2.35 -18.95 -17.14
C SER A 27 -2.48 -20.42 -16.68
N THR A 28 -1.83 -21.35 -17.38
CA THR A 28 -1.82 -22.78 -17.02
C THR A 28 -1.18 -23.01 -15.66
N PHE A 29 -0.02 -22.40 -15.40
CA PHE A 29 0.64 -22.48 -14.10
C PHE A 29 -0.27 -21.94 -12.98
N MET A 30 -0.83 -20.74 -13.15
CA MET A 30 -1.65 -20.07 -12.13
C MET A 30 -2.94 -20.83 -11.85
N ASN A 31 -3.64 -21.30 -12.89
CA ASN A 31 -4.84 -22.14 -12.72
C ASN A 31 -4.53 -23.51 -12.09
N GLY A 32 -3.27 -23.95 -12.13
CA GLY A 32 -2.77 -25.14 -11.44
C GLY A 32 -2.37 -24.93 -9.98
N CYS A 33 -2.43 -23.70 -9.46
CA CYS A 33 -2.17 -23.38 -8.06
C CYS A 33 -3.46 -23.43 -7.23
N SER A 34 -3.34 -23.69 -5.92
CA SER A 34 -4.47 -23.58 -4.99
C SER A 34 -4.81 -22.13 -4.61
N GLU A 35 -3.82 -21.25 -4.72
CA GLU A 35 -3.90 -19.84 -4.43
C GLU A 35 -4.37 -19.06 -5.68
N SER A 36 -5.16 -18.01 -5.48
CA SER A 36 -5.65 -17.13 -6.55
C SER A 36 -4.93 -15.77 -6.60
N LYS A 37 -3.92 -15.60 -5.75
CA LYS A 37 -3.16 -14.36 -5.58
C LYS A 37 -1.69 -14.65 -5.80
N PHE A 38 -0.99 -13.75 -6.47
CA PHE A 38 0.37 -13.98 -6.91
C PHE A 38 1.24 -12.74 -6.74
N ILE A 39 2.54 -12.97 -6.57
CA ILE A 39 3.57 -11.95 -6.64
C ILE A 39 4.51 -12.32 -7.77
N ARG A 40 4.74 -11.39 -8.70
CA ARG A 40 5.80 -11.54 -9.69
C ARG A 40 7.06 -10.85 -9.19
N ILE A 41 8.19 -11.55 -9.22
CA ILE A 41 9.52 -11.01 -8.90
C ILE A 41 10.34 -10.99 -10.18
N ASN A 42 10.63 -9.79 -10.69
CA ASN A 42 11.52 -9.60 -11.84
C ASN A 42 12.98 -9.73 -11.39
N ILE A 43 13.76 -10.51 -12.13
CA ILE A 43 15.16 -10.76 -11.79
C ILE A 43 16.02 -9.70 -12.47
N THR A 44 16.68 -8.84 -11.69
CA THR A 44 17.46 -7.72 -12.20
C THR A 44 18.55 -8.17 -13.17
N GLY A 45 18.65 -7.48 -14.32
CA GLY A 45 19.65 -7.79 -15.35
C GLY A 45 19.36 -9.06 -16.16
N LYS A 46 18.21 -9.71 -15.96
CA LYS A 46 17.76 -10.88 -16.72
C LYS A 46 16.32 -10.67 -17.24
N GLU A 47 15.96 -11.35 -18.31
CA GLU A 47 14.57 -11.39 -18.82
C GLU A 47 13.70 -12.42 -18.08
N SER A 48 14.21 -12.98 -16.99
CA SER A 48 13.57 -14.01 -16.19
C SER A 48 12.78 -13.41 -15.01
N TYR A 49 11.77 -14.13 -14.53
CA TYR A 49 11.04 -13.77 -13.33
C TYR A 49 10.53 -15.00 -12.57
N LEU A 50 10.16 -14.78 -11.31
CA LEU A 50 9.44 -15.74 -10.48
C LEU A 50 7.96 -15.34 -10.36
N ILE A 51 7.08 -16.34 -10.29
CA ILE A 51 5.67 -16.20 -9.97
C ILE A 51 5.41 -16.95 -8.67
N VAL A 52 5.14 -16.20 -7.63
CA VAL A 52 5.09 -16.69 -6.26
C VAL A 52 3.61 -16.69 -5.83
N PRO A 53 2.96 -17.85 -5.67
CA PRO A 53 1.59 -17.89 -5.16
C PRO A 53 1.55 -17.35 -3.73
N VAL A 54 0.46 -16.68 -3.36
CA VAL A 54 0.33 -15.98 -2.09
C VAL A 54 -0.90 -16.50 -1.36
N LYS A 55 -0.68 -17.09 -0.19
CA LYS A 55 -1.72 -17.55 0.73
C LYS A 55 -2.34 -16.41 1.53
N HIS A 56 -1.52 -15.46 1.95
CA HIS A 56 -1.95 -14.23 2.62
C HIS A 56 -1.11 -13.06 2.15
N PHE A 57 -1.75 -12.12 1.45
CA PHE A 57 -1.11 -10.86 1.09
C PHE A 57 -1.33 -9.85 2.20
N SER A 58 -0.26 -9.51 2.91
CA SER A 58 -0.27 -8.44 3.91
C SER A 58 0.24 -7.14 3.31
N THR A 59 -0.46 -6.02 3.52
CA THR A 59 0.01 -4.71 3.04
C THR A 59 1.23 -4.21 3.82
N THR A 60 1.44 -4.67 5.06
CA THR A 60 2.62 -4.35 5.90
C THR A 60 3.97 -4.91 5.37
N GLY A 61 4.00 -5.56 4.21
CA GLY A 61 5.24 -5.97 3.51
C GLY A 61 5.75 -7.38 3.82
N VAL A 62 5.07 -8.16 4.67
CA VAL A 62 5.46 -9.56 4.96
C VAL A 62 4.34 -10.53 4.60
N HIS A 63 4.51 -11.26 3.51
CA HIS A 63 3.47 -12.10 2.91
C HIS A 63 3.61 -13.58 3.28
N TYR A 64 2.47 -14.30 3.38
CA TYR A 64 2.47 -15.75 3.48
C TYR A 64 2.45 -16.38 2.09
N ILE A 65 3.49 -17.11 1.75
CA ILE A 65 3.77 -17.58 0.39
C ILE A 65 3.38 -19.06 0.22
N GLY A 66 2.94 -19.42 -0.99
CA GLY A 66 2.66 -20.78 -1.45
C GLY A 66 3.93 -21.65 -1.57
N LYS A 67 3.75 -22.95 -1.75
CA LYS A 67 4.89 -23.90 -1.82
C LYS A 67 5.55 -23.95 -3.20
N ASP A 68 4.72 -23.88 -4.25
CA ASP A 68 5.15 -24.10 -5.63
C ASP A 68 5.32 -22.74 -6.32
N VAL A 69 6.57 -22.33 -6.52
CA VAL A 69 6.92 -21.08 -7.20
C VAL A 69 7.14 -21.38 -8.68
N GLY A 70 6.54 -20.58 -9.55
CA GLY A 70 6.81 -20.62 -10.99
C GLY A 70 8.11 -19.86 -11.29
N TYR A 71 8.98 -20.44 -12.11
CA TYR A 71 10.16 -19.78 -12.65
C TYR A 71 10.06 -19.73 -14.17
N ARG A 72 10.37 -18.57 -14.75
CA ARG A 72 10.39 -18.36 -16.19
C ARG A 72 11.70 -17.69 -16.59
N GLU A 73 12.46 -18.30 -17.49
CA GLU A 73 13.79 -17.82 -17.90
C GLU A 73 13.73 -16.65 -18.91
N LYS A 74 12.65 -16.54 -19.69
CA LYS A 74 12.40 -15.49 -20.69
C LYS A 74 10.91 -15.16 -20.78
N LYS A 75 10.55 -13.98 -21.31
CA LYS A 75 9.15 -13.54 -21.49
C LYS A 75 8.22 -14.57 -22.17
N MET A 76 8.73 -15.41 -23.06
CA MET A 76 7.97 -16.39 -23.86
C MET A 76 8.41 -17.85 -23.62
N GLY A 77 8.95 -18.17 -22.43
CA GLY A 77 9.36 -19.52 -22.06
C GLY A 77 8.27 -20.33 -21.34
N GLU A 78 8.55 -21.62 -21.11
CA GLU A 78 7.78 -22.48 -20.19
C GLU A 78 7.89 -21.95 -18.75
N VAL A 79 6.82 -22.13 -17.97
CA VAL A 79 6.84 -21.85 -16.52
C VAL A 79 7.13 -23.15 -15.76
N VAL A 80 8.34 -23.24 -15.20
CA VAL A 80 8.79 -24.41 -14.45
C VAL A 80 8.47 -24.24 -12.96
N LYS A 81 7.95 -25.28 -12.32
CA LYS A 81 7.73 -25.28 -10.86
C LYS A 81 9.03 -25.53 -10.11
N ILE A 82 9.35 -24.65 -9.17
CA ILE A 82 10.43 -24.79 -8.19
C ILE A 82 9.88 -24.58 -6.79
N SER A 83 10.58 -25.07 -5.76
CA SER A 83 10.18 -24.83 -4.38
C SER A 83 10.45 -23.38 -3.94
N ALA A 84 9.71 -22.90 -2.93
CA ALA A 84 9.97 -21.61 -2.31
C ALA A 84 11.42 -21.48 -1.79
N GLU A 85 12.03 -22.57 -1.31
CA GLU A 85 13.43 -22.58 -0.85
C GLU A 85 14.41 -22.41 -2.01
N GLU A 86 14.22 -23.16 -3.10
CA GLU A 86 15.03 -23.01 -4.32
C GLU A 86 14.91 -21.62 -4.90
N SER A 87 13.70 -21.04 -4.90
CA SER A 87 13.49 -19.67 -5.39
C SER A 87 14.25 -18.63 -4.56
N TYR A 88 14.30 -18.79 -3.23
CA TYR A 88 15.09 -17.92 -2.36
C TYR A 88 16.59 -18.07 -2.63
N ARG A 89 17.09 -19.32 -2.68
CA ARG A 89 18.51 -19.59 -3.00
C ARG A 89 18.89 -18.98 -4.35
N PHE A 90 18.04 -19.14 -5.36
CA PHE A 90 18.23 -18.56 -6.67
C PHE A 90 18.31 -17.03 -6.61
N LEU A 91 17.34 -16.35 -5.97
CA LEU A 91 17.38 -14.89 -5.81
C LEU A 91 18.66 -14.43 -5.12
N THR A 92 19.04 -15.06 -4.01
CA THR A 92 20.29 -14.70 -3.31
C THR A 92 21.54 -14.89 -4.20
N SER A 93 21.60 -15.95 -5.01
CA SER A 93 22.73 -16.18 -5.91
C SER A 93 22.85 -15.10 -7.00
N VAL A 94 21.71 -14.59 -7.50
CA VAL A 94 21.71 -13.55 -8.53
C VAL A 94 22.13 -12.20 -7.97
N PHE A 95 21.70 -11.87 -6.76
CA PHE A 95 21.99 -10.56 -6.15
C PHE A 95 23.40 -10.46 -5.54
N TYR A 96 23.96 -11.58 -5.10
CA TYR A 96 25.16 -11.58 -4.26
C TYR A 96 26.36 -12.36 -4.85
N ASP A 97 26.26 -12.80 -6.11
CA ASP A 97 27.35 -13.38 -6.92
C ASP A 97 28.21 -14.42 -6.19
N GLY A 98 27.57 -15.44 -5.58
CA GLY A 98 28.33 -16.49 -4.89
C GLY A 98 27.52 -17.60 -4.21
N ASN A 99 28.21 -18.71 -3.92
CA ASN A 99 27.76 -19.76 -2.99
C ASN A 99 27.96 -19.27 -1.55
N ILE A 100 27.08 -18.39 -1.07
CA ILE A 100 27.13 -17.89 0.32
C ILE A 100 26.38 -18.87 1.23
N THR A 101 26.98 -19.20 2.37
CA THR A 101 26.26 -19.89 3.45
C THR A 101 25.18 -18.96 4.00
N LEU A 102 23.92 -19.26 3.70
CA LEU A 102 22.77 -18.53 4.22
C LEU A 102 22.59 -18.94 5.70
N GLU A 103 23.14 -18.15 6.63
CA GLU A 103 22.65 -18.19 8.02
C GLU A 103 21.15 -17.88 8.04
N ASN A 104 20.40 -18.31 9.07
CA ASN A 104 18.97 -18.05 9.15
C ASN A 104 18.70 -16.53 9.07
N PRO A 105 18.22 -16.00 7.93
CA PRO A 105 18.15 -14.56 7.71
C PRO A 105 17.07 -13.92 8.60
N GLU A 106 16.06 -14.70 8.98
CA GLU A 106 14.98 -14.26 9.85
C GLU A 106 15.49 -14.07 11.29
N GLU A 107 16.24 -15.02 11.82
CA GLU A 107 16.88 -14.87 13.15
C GLU A 107 17.84 -13.68 13.19
N ALA A 108 18.59 -13.47 12.11
CA ALA A 108 19.51 -12.35 12.03
C ALA A 108 18.76 -11.00 12.02
N TYR A 109 17.66 -10.91 11.29
CA TYR A 109 16.81 -9.71 11.25
C TYR A 109 16.19 -9.43 12.61
N VAL A 110 15.70 -10.48 13.29
CA VAL A 110 15.15 -10.39 14.65
C VAL A 110 16.19 -9.90 15.65
N LYS A 111 17.38 -10.46 15.60
CA LYS A 111 18.50 -10.02 16.44
C LYS A 111 18.80 -8.54 16.23
N PHE A 112 18.86 -8.10 14.97
CA PHE A 112 19.26 -6.74 14.63
C PHE A 112 18.29 -5.68 15.14
N PHE A 113 16.98 -5.80 14.88
CA PHE A 113 16.03 -4.81 15.40
C PHE A 113 15.92 -4.85 16.93
N SER A 114 16.31 -5.95 17.57
CA SER A 114 16.38 -6.05 19.03
C SER A 114 17.59 -5.31 19.61
N GLU A 115 18.72 -5.34 18.91
CA GLU A 115 19.98 -4.67 19.29
C GLU A 115 20.00 -3.17 18.91
N GLU A 116 19.17 -2.74 17.95
CA GLU A 116 19.11 -1.35 17.45
C GLU A 116 18.90 -0.31 18.56
N PHE A 117 18.12 -0.64 19.60
CA PHE A 117 17.93 0.25 20.75
C PHE A 117 19.26 0.56 21.47
N SER A 118 20.08 -0.46 21.73
CA SER A 118 21.37 -0.31 22.43
C SER A 118 22.40 0.45 21.59
N GLU A 119 22.32 0.41 20.26
CA GLU A 119 23.16 1.23 19.39
C GLU A 119 22.83 2.73 19.49
N TYR A 120 21.55 3.06 19.65
CA TYR A 120 21.09 4.45 19.68
C TYR A 120 21.04 5.04 21.08
N PHE A 121 20.77 4.21 22.08
CA PHE A 121 20.52 4.59 23.46
C PHE A 121 21.34 3.64 24.36
N ASP A 122 22.54 4.07 24.71
CA ASP A 122 23.54 3.31 25.48
C ASP A 122 23.06 3.02 26.91
N GLN A 123 22.56 1.80 27.18
CA GLN A 123 22.08 1.40 28.51
C GLN A 123 22.21 -0.12 28.78
N GLY A 124 22.42 -0.47 30.06
CA GLY A 124 22.49 -1.84 30.54
C GLY A 124 21.10 -2.49 30.60
N ASN A 125 20.95 -3.65 29.97
CA ASN A 125 19.70 -4.40 29.93
C ASN A 125 19.52 -5.26 31.19
N LYS A 126 18.33 -5.24 31.78
CA LYS A 126 17.94 -6.22 32.80
C LYS A 126 16.67 -6.93 32.36
N ILE A 127 16.82 -8.19 31.95
CA ILE A 127 15.67 -9.06 31.69
C ILE A 127 15.04 -9.39 33.04
N VAL A 128 13.83 -8.89 33.28
CA VAL A 128 13.04 -9.26 34.45
C VAL A 128 12.15 -10.42 34.05
N ASN A 129 12.43 -11.61 34.59
CA ASN A 129 11.51 -12.73 34.48
C ASN A 129 10.29 -12.43 35.37
N SER A 130 9.21 -11.96 34.77
CA SER A 130 7.89 -11.94 35.41
C SER A 130 7.20 -13.27 35.15
N THR A 131 6.71 -13.93 36.21
CA THR A 131 5.87 -15.14 36.07
C THR A 131 4.44 -14.84 35.63
N GLU A 132 4.02 -13.57 35.68
CA GLU A 132 2.65 -13.12 35.41
C GLU A 132 2.49 -12.46 34.03
N ALA A 133 3.59 -12.25 33.30
CA ALA A 133 3.58 -11.61 31.98
C ALA A 133 4.07 -12.58 30.90
N VAL A 134 3.51 -12.45 29.69
CA VAL A 134 3.95 -13.24 28.52
C VAL A 134 4.67 -12.34 27.53
N LYS A 135 5.84 -12.77 27.07
CA LYS A 135 6.61 -12.05 26.06
C LYS A 135 5.87 -12.05 24.72
N ALA A 136 5.60 -10.88 24.14
CA ALA A 136 4.87 -10.77 22.87
C ALA A 136 5.54 -11.57 21.75
N GLY A 137 6.87 -11.50 21.61
CA GLY A 137 7.67 -12.29 20.65
C GLY A 137 7.60 -13.82 20.83
N SER A 138 7.11 -14.32 21.96
CA SER A 138 6.84 -15.76 22.15
C SER A 138 5.53 -16.21 21.51
N ILE A 139 4.59 -15.26 21.31
CA ILE A 139 3.25 -15.46 20.75
C ILE A 139 3.21 -15.02 19.29
N PHE A 140 3.67 -13.80 19.02
CA PHE A 140 3.65 -13.15 17.71
C PHE A 140 5.08 -13.08 17.19
N LYS A 141 5.39 -13.83 16.14
CA LYS A 141 6.72 -13.76 15.51
C LYS A 141 6.80 -12.54 14.60
N PHE A 142 8.01 -12.03 14.36
CA PHE A 142 8.14 -10.86 13.47
C PHE A 142 7.66 -11.17 12.05
N PHE A 143 8.19 -12.23 11.45
CA PHE A 143 7.85 -12.64 10.09
C PHE A 143 6.55 -13.43 9.99
N GLY A 144 6.27 -14.24 11.01
CA GLY A 144 4.98 -14.87 11.24
C GLY A 144 4.61 -16.10 10.41
N TYR A 145 3.46 -16.66 10.78
CA TYR A 145 2.75 -17.84 10.24
C TYR A 145 3.12 -19.23 10.79
N ASP A 146 3.95 -19.33 11.84
CA ASP A 146 4.12 -20.58 12.59
C ASP A 146 3.06 -20.72 13.69
N ASN A 147 2.35 -21.85 13.73
CA ASN A 147 0.94 -21.91 14.16
C ASN A 147 0.68 -22.33 15.62
N ASP A 148 1.66 -22.91 16.32
CA ASP A 148 1.35 -23.71 17.51
C ASP A 148 1.05 -22.87 18.76
N ASN A 149 1.77 -21.77 19.00
CA ASN A 149 1.63 -20.98 20.23
C ASN A 149 0.47 -19.97 20.19
N LEU A 150 0.11 -19.47 19.01
CA LEU A 150 -0.87 -18.40 18.87
C LEU A 150 -2.32 -18.89 19.01
N LEU A 151 -2.63 -20.09 18.51
CA LEU A 151 -3.96 -20.69 18.71
C LEU A 151 -4.22 -20.99 20.19
N GLU A 152 -3.20 -21.40 20.93
CA GLU A 152 -3.28 -21.59 22.38
C GLU A 152 -3.48 -20.26 23.11
N PHE A 153 -2.73 -19.20 22.73
CA PHE A 153 -2.91 -17.86 23.27
C PHE A 153 -4.33 -17.32 23.02
N ILE A 154 -4.84 -17.42 21.78
CA ILE A 154 -6.21 -17.03 21.43
C ILE A 154 -7.22 -17.84 22.24
N SER A 155 -7.06 -19.16 22.32
CA SER A 155 -8.05 -20.04 22.97
C SER A 155 -8.12 -19.85 24.49
N LYS A 156 -7.00 -19.51 25.14
CA LYS A 156 -6.93 -19.31 26.60
C LYS A 156 -7.28 -17.89 27.05
N ASN A 157 -6.94 -16.88 26.24
CA ASN A 157 -6.91 -15.49 26.69
C ASN A 157 -7.98 -14.60 26.04
N ILE A 158 -8.62 -15.07 24.98
CA ILE A 158 -9.73 -14.37 24.32
C ILE A 158 -11.09 -14.94 24.79
N ALA A 159 -11.07 -16.01 25.58
CA ALA A 159 -12.25 -16.71 26.09
C ALA A 159 -12.60 -16.31 27.53
N LEU A 160 -13.28 -15.17 27.69
CA LEU A 160 -14.12 -14.91 28.86
C LEU A 160 -15.54 -14.58 28.37
N GLU A 161 -16.27 -15.63 28.02
CA GLU A 161 -17.73 -15.84 28.13
C GLU A 161 -18.19 -16.86 27.08
N THR A 162 -19.02 -17.82 27.50
CA THR A 162 -19.34 -19.07 26.78
C THR A 162 -20.18 -18.91 25.50
N ASN A 163 -20.36 -17.69 24.97
CA ASN A 163 -21.19 -17.37 23.80
C ASN A 163 -20.54 -16.38 22.80
N TYR A 164 -19.22 -16.17 22.83
CA TYR A 164 -18.56 -15.06 22.12
C TYR A 164 -18.21 -15.35 20.64
N ASP A 165 -18.31 -14.33 19.76
CA ASP A 165 -17.78 -14.32 18.39
C ASP A 165 -16.26 -14.10 18.38
N LYS A 166 -15.49 -15.12 17.96
CA LYS A 166 -14.01 -15.09 17.86
C LYS A 166 -13.48 -13.78 17.26
N LYS A 167 -14.15 -13.22 16.24
CA LYS A 167 -13.71 -11.97 15.58
C LYS A 167 -13.82 -10.75 16.50
N ALA A 168 -14.97 -10.57 17.15
CA ALA A 168 -15.20 -9.46 18.07
C ALA A 168 -14.19 -9.49 19.24
N ALA A 169 -13.76 -10.67 19.64
CA ALA A 169 -12.89 -10.85 20.80
C ALA A 169 -11.43 -10.49 20.44
N ILE A 170 -11.00 -10.88 19.24
CA ILE A 170 -9.73 -10.44 18.67
C ILE A 170 -9.71 -8.91 18.49
N ILE A 171 -10.79 -8.33 17.98
CA ILE A 171 -10.93 -6.87 17.81
C ILE A 171 -10.77 -6.14 19.15
N ARG A 172 -11.50 -6.57 20.19
CA ARG A 172 -11.40 -5.99 21.54
C ARG A 172 -9.98 -6.11 22.09
N TRP A 173 -9.40 -7.32 22.03
CA TRP A 173 -8.04 -7.55 22.53
C TRP A 173 -7.03 -6.66 21.81
N PHE A 174 -7.13 -6.54 20.49
CA PHE A 174 -6.19 -5.76 19.69
C PHE A 174 -6.32 -4.25 19.94
N SER A 175 -7.54 -3.74 20.16
CA SER A 175 -7.77 -2.35 20.60
C SER A 175 -7.10 -2.08 21.95
N GLU A 176 -7.32 -2.92 22.96
CA GLU A 176 -6.69 -2.76 24.29
C GLU A 176 -5.16 -2.85 24.22
N TYR A 177 -4.63 -3.83 23.47
CA TYR A 177 -3.19 -3.97 23.25
C TYR A 177 -2.60 -2.72 22.59
N THR A 178 -3.24 -2.24 21.52
CA THR A 178 -2.79 -1.05 20.76
C THR A 178 -2.83 0.20 21.63
N HIS A 179 -3.92 0.40 22.37
CA HIS A 179 -4.07 1.51 23.31
C HIS A 179 -2.95 1.51 24.35
N SER A 180 -2.75 0.36 25.01
CA SER A 180 -1.75 0.22 26.07
C SER A 180 -0.33 0.43 25.54
N LEU A 181 0.00 -0.12 24.37
CA LEU A 181 1.29 0.06 23.70
C LEU A 181 1.56 1.51 23.34
N LEU A 182 0.62 2.18 22.66
CA LEU A 182 0.79 3.57 22.26
C LEU A 182 0.88 4.47 23.50
N LYS A 183 0.01 4.29 24.49
CA LYS A 183 0.04 5.09 25.72
C LYS A 183 1.37 4.94 26.46
N THR A 184 1.91 3.72 26.54
CA THR A 184 3.16 3.46 27.27
C THR A 184 4.38 3.92 26.48
N ALA A 185 4.48 3.61 25.19
CA ALA A 185 5.66 3.96 24.38
C ALA A 185 5.65 5.41 23.88
N VAL A 186 4.52 5.90 23.40
CA VAL A 186 4.37 7.25 22.83
C VAL A 186 3.98 8.25 23.91
N GLY A 187 3.00 7.93 24.75
CA GLY A 187 2.54 8.83 25.82
C GLY A 187 3.67 9.20 26.78
N LYS A 188 4.44 8.21 27.26
CA LYS A 188 5.61 8.48 28.13
C LYS A 188 6.73 9.27 27.45
N TYR A 189 6.92 9.11 26.15
CA TYR A 189 7.84 9.97 25.41
C TYR A 189 7.35 11.42 25.35
N ILE A 190 6.07 11.63 25.08
CA ILE A 190 5.47 12.96 25.03
C ILE A 190 5.51 13.62 26.41
N GLU A 191 5.10 12.92 27.46
CA GLU A 191 5.01 13.44 28.82
C GLU A 191 6.39 13.63 29.45
N GLU A 192 7.26 12.63 29.38
CA GLU A 192 8.47 12.53 30.20
C GLU A 192 9.76 12.53 29.36
N GLY A 193 9.67 12.36 28.03
CA GLY A 193 10.84 12.24 27.16
C GLY A 193 11.57 10.91 27.30
N ILE A 194 10.90 9.89 27.84
CA ILE A 194 11.40 8.53 28.00
C ILE A 194 11.18 7.74 26.71
N ILE A 195 12.19 6.99 26.29
CA ILE A 195 12.13 6.12 25.10
C ILE A 195 12.21 4.66 25.56
N TYR A 196 11.27 3.84 25.11
CA TYR A 196 11.28 2.40 25.35
C TYR A 196 11.65 1.61 24.10
N ASN A 197 12.36 0.49 24.29
CA ASN A 197 12.53 -0.52 23.25
C ASN A 197 11.20 -1.26 23.03
N SER A 198 10.38 -0.74 22.12
CA SER A 198 8.98 -1.11 22.01
C SER A 198 8.67 -2.13 20.91
N ASN A 199 9.69 -2.85 20.41
CA ASN A 199 9.47 -3.94 19.47
C ASN A 199 8.81 -5.17 20.14
N ILE A 200 8.27 -6.10 19.35
CA ILE A 200 7.61 -7.31 19.89
C ILE A 200 8.53 -8.17 20.77
N GLU A 201 9.85 -8.17 20.54
CA GLU A 201 10.82 -8.97 21.29
C GLU A 201 11.21 -8.35 22.63
N HIS A 202 10.72 -7.16 22.95
CA HIS A 202 10.92 -6.54 24.27
C HIS A 202 9.61 -6.14 24.94
N THR A 203 8.47 -6.50 24.34
CA THR A 203 7.15 -6.21 24.89
C THR A 203 6.66 -7.38 25.73
N LEU A 204 6.21 -7.09 26.95
CA LEU A 204 5.55 -7.99 27.88
C LEU A 204 4.06 -7.68 27.93
N ILE A 205 3.24 -8.71 27.83
CA ILE A 205 1.77 -8.62 27.87
C ILE A 205 1.30 -9.14 29.21
N HIS A 206 0.64 -8.28 29.98
CA HIS A 206 0.01 -8.58 31.26
C HIS A 206 -1.49 -8.61 31.03
N GLN A 207 -2.12 -9.73 31.36
CA GLN A 207 -3.55 -9.91 31.13
C GLN A 207 -4.30 -9.91 32.45
N ASN A 208 -5.26 -9.01 32.53
CA ASN A 208 -6.27 -8.95 33.58
C ASN A 208 -7.62 -9.36 33.00
N THR A 209 -8.61 -9.64 33.84
CA THR A 209 -9.94 -10.13 33.39
C THR A 209 -10.61 -9.24 32.33
N ASP A 210 -10.29 -7.94 32.31
CA ASP A 210 -10.96 -6.96 31.45
C ASP A 210 -10.03 -6.08 30.60
N LYS A 211 -8.71 -6.18 30.78
CA LYS A 211 -7.73 -5.26 30.18
C LYS A 211 -6.45 -5.97 29.75
N VAL A 212 -5.81 -5.39 28.74
CA VAL A 212 -4.47 -5.76 28.29
C VAL A 212 -3.53 -4.64 28.67
N ASP A 213 -2.61 -4.92 29.59
CA ASP A 213 -1.54 -3.99 29.96
C ASP A 213 -0.25 -4.45 29.29
N VAL A 214 0.53 -3.49 28.77
CA VAL A 214 1.85 -3.80 28.23
C VAL A 214 2.93 -3.11 29.04
N SER A 215 4.05 -3.80 29.21
CA SER A 215 5.29 -3.23 29.68
C SER A 215 6.42 -3.64 28.75
N PHE A 216 7.61 -3.12 28.99
CA PHE A 216 8.81 -3.53 28.28
C PHE A 216 9.75 -4.27 29.24
N ASP A 217 10.72 -5.01 28.71
CA ASP A 217 11.87 -5.46 29.49
C ASP A 217 12.47 -4.25 30.25
N GLU A 218 13.03 -4.47 31.45
CA GLU A 218 13.56 -3.36 32.25
C GLU A 218 14.81 -2.78 31.59
N TYR A 219 14.65 -1.61 30.98
CA TYR A 219 15.72 -0.71 30.57
C TYR A 219 15.80 0.37 31.64
N ASN A 220 16.98 0.63 32.22
CA ASN A 220 17.14 1.69 33.21
C ASN A 220 17.57 3.00 32.52
N PRO A 221 16.65 3.96 32.29
CA PRO A 221 17.00 5.23 31.71
C PRO A 221 17.64 6.14 32.76
N ASP A 222 18.90 5.91 33.12
CA ASP A 222 19.74 6.90 33.82
C ASP A 222 20.11 8.07 32.88
N GLY A 223 19.20 8.45 31.97
CA GLY A 223 19.43 9.38 30.86
C GLY A 223 18.52 10.62 30.95
N ALA A 224 18.99 11.72 30.38
CA ALA A 224 18.19 12.94 30.21
C ALA A 224 17.02 12.70 29.24
N ALA A 225 15.90 13.39 29.44
CA ALA A 225 14.76 13.39 28.51
C ALA A 225 15.24 13.70 27.08
N ILE A 226 14.98 12.78 26.14
CA ILE A 226 15.38 12.93 24.74
C ILE A 226 14.16 13.41 23.97
N ARG A 227 14.26 14.53 23.27
CA ARG A 227 13.20 15.07 22.40
C ARG A 227 13.79 15.46 21.06
N THR A 228 13.98 14.47 20.20
CA THR A 228 14.64 14.65 18.89
C THR A 228 13.85 13.97 17.79
N GLU A 229 14.00 14.44 16.56
CA GLU A 229 13.44 13.78 15.36
C GLU A 229 13.90 12.32 15.24
N LYS A 230 15.17 12.06 15.60
CA LYS A 230 15.74 10.72 15.64
C LYS A 230 15.00 9.80 16.62
N ALA A 231 14.66 10.31 17.81
CA ALA A 231 13.87 9.58 18.80
C ALA A 231 12.43 9.34 18.32
N GLN A 232 11.81 10.33 17.69
CA GLN A 232 10.48 10.19 17.09
C GLN A 232 10.45 9.12 16.00
N ASN A 233 11.43 9.11 15.10
CA ASN A 233 11.56 8.07 14.08
C ASN A 233 11.78 6.68 14.70
N PHE A 234 12.64 6.59 15.72
CA PHE A 234 12.88 5.34 16.44
C PHE A 234 11.59 4.79 17.06
N ILE A 235 10.86 5.61 17.82
CA ILE A 235 9.61 5.22 18.48
C ILE A 235 8.57 4.78 17.46
N ARG A 236 8.34 5.59 16.42
CA ARG A 236 7.39 5.24 15.36
C ARG A 236 7.76 3.90 14.72
N THR A 237 9.03 3.68 14.40
CA THR A 237 9.49 2.43 13.79
C THR A 237 9.30 1.22 14.72
N HIS A 238 9.65 1.34 16.00
CA HIS A 238 9.58 0.21 16.94
C HIS A 238 8.15 -0.13 17.37
N VAL A 239 7.32 0.90 17.63
CA VAL A 239 5.92 0.72 18.00
C VAL A 239 5.09 0.23 16.82
N VAL A 240 5.28 0.83 15.64
CA VAL A 240 4.42 0.54 14.49
C VAL A 240 4.94 -0.65 13.70
N TYR A 241 6.17 -0.55 13.20
CA TYR A 241 6.72 -1.50 12.23
C TYR A 241 7.23 -2.78 12.88
N TYR A 242 7.97 -2.67 13.99
CA TYR A 242 8.50 -3.84 14.71
C TYR A 242 7.57 -4.40 15.79
N ASN A 243 6.37 -3.82 15.98
CA ASN A 243 5.40 -4.30 16.96
C ASN A 243 3.99 -4.49 16.40
N LEU A 244 3.25 -3.41 16.17
CA LEU A 244 1.84 -3.49 15.76
C LEU A 244 1.67 -4.27 14.45
N TYR A 245 2.53 -4.08 13.45
CA TYR A 245 2.46 -4.80 12.18
C TYR A 245 2.59 -6.32 12.31
N PRO A 246 3.62 -6.87 12.97
CA PRO A 246 3.67 -8.30 13.29
C PRO A 246 2.39 -8.82 13.95
N VAL A 247 1.90 -8.16 15.00
CA VAL A 247 0.69 -8.59 15.74
C VAL A 247 -0.53 -8.56 14.82
N LEU A 248 -0.72 -7.48 14.08
CA LEU A 248 -1.82 -7.29 13.13
C LEU A 248 -1.85 -8.40 12.07
N ARG A 249 -0.71 -8.70 11.44
CA ARG A 249 -0.62 -9.77 10.42
C ARG A 249 -1.05 -11.13 10.97
N HIS A 250 -0.59 -11.46 12.18
CA HIS A 250 -0.94 -12.71 12.84
C HIS A 250 -2.44 -12.81 13.11
N LEU A 251 -3.05 -11.74 13.62
CA LEU A 251 -4.47 -11.68 13.90
C LEU A 251 -5.31 -11.70 12.61
N ALA A 252 -4.87 -11.01 11.56
CA ALA A 252 -5.56 -11.01 10.27
C ALA A 252 -5.61 -12.42 9.68
N TYR A 253 -4.45 -13.09 9.63
CA TYR A 253 -4.33 -14.42 9.06
C TYR A 253 -5.09 -15.48 9.86
N LEU A 254 -4.89 -15.57 11.18
CA LEU A 254 -5.51 -16.63 12.02
C LEU A 254 -6.92 -16.31 12.52
N GLY A 255 -7.25 -15.02 12.63
CA GLY A 255 -8.57 -14.55 13.00
C GLY A 255 -9.55 -14.51 11.83
N SER A 256 -9.05 -14.65 10.60
CA SER A 256 -9.83 -14.40 9.37
C SER A 256 -10.50 -13.02 9.42
N ILE A 257 -9.70 -12.03 9.81
CA ILE A 257 -10.08 -10.61 9.90
C ILE A 257 -9.30 -9.88 8.81
N GLU A 258 -9.99 -9.04 8.04
CA GLU A 258 -9.33 -8.20 7.05
C GLU A 258 -8.38 -7.22 7.76
N GLU A 259 -7.14 -7.08 7.26
CA GLU A 259 -6.16 -6.15 7.85
C GLU A 259 -6.70 -4.72 7.94
N GLU A 260 -7.57 -4.33 7.01
CA GLU A 260 -8.28 -3.05 6.99
C GLU A 260 -9.05 -2.75 8.28
N VAL A 261 -9.70 -3.76 8.86
CA VAL A 261 -10.42 -3.61 10.14
C VAL A 261 -9.43 -3.35 11.28
N LEU A 262 -8.30 -4.05 11.27
CA LEU A 262 -7.26 -3.87 12.29
C LEU A 262 -6.55 -2.51 12.15
N TYR A 263 -6.38 -2.02 10.91
CA TYR A 263 -5.87 -0.67 10.67
C TYR A 263 -6.80 0.42 11.22
N GLN A 264 -8.12 0.27 11.04
CA GLN A 264 -9.10 1.21 11.61
C GLN A 264 -9.04 1.26 13.13
N ILE A 265 -8.76 0.14 13.79
CA ILE A 265 -8.55 0.10 15.24
C ILE A 265 -7.34 0.95 15.62
N ILE A 266 -6.19 0.75 14.95
CA ILE A 266 -4.99 1.54 15.23
C ILE A 266 -5.24 3.05 15.02
N ASP A 267 -5.89 3.43 13.92
CA ASP A 267 -6.25 4.83 13.65
C ASP A 267 -7.13 5.43 14.75
N THR A 268 -8.14 4.67 15.20
CA THR A 268 -9.04 5.08 16.29
C THR A 268 -8.28 5.30 17.60
N GLU A 269 -7.34 4.42 17.93
CA GLU A 269 -6.53 4.57 19.15
C GLU A 269 -5.56 5.75 19.05
N ILE A 270 -4.96 5.99 17.89
CA ILE A 270 -4.10 7.16 17.67
C ILE A 270 -4.92 8.45 17.79
N ASP A 271 -6.12 8.51 17.22
CA ASP A 271 -7.06 9.64 17.34
C ASP A 271 -7.40 9.90 18.81
N SER A 272 -7.76 8.86 19.57
CA SER A 272 -8.08 8.98 20.99
C SER A 272 -6.92 9.58 21.78
N LEU A 273 -5.68 9.16 21.51
CA LEU A 273 -4.50 9.74 22.15
C LEU A 273 -4.19 11.16 21.65
N ARG A 274 -4.53 11.49 20.40
CA ARG A 274 -4.40 12.86 19.87
C ARG A 274 -5.38 13.83 20.53
N GLU A 275 -6.56 13.38 20.95
CA GLU A 275 -7.47 14.22 21.77
C GLU A 275 -6.81 14.63 23.10
N VAL A 276 -5.92 13.79 23.63
CA VAL A 276 -5.18 14.04 24.89
C VAL A 276 -3.91 14.86 24.65
N TYR A 277 -3.09 14.48 23.67
CA TYR A 277 -1.73 15.01 23.46
C TYR A 277 -1.63 16.07 22.35
N GLY A 278 -2.69 16.30 21.57
CA GLY A 278 -2.73 17.28 20.50
C GLY A 278 -1.67 17.06 19.42
N ASP A 279 -1.05 18.16 18.97
CA ASP A 279 -0.05 18.14 17.89
C ASP A 279 1.24 17.37 18.24
N ALA A 280 1.47 17.05 19.52
CA ALA A 280 2.60 16.22 19.91
C ALA A 280 2.52 14.78 19.36
N MET A 281 1.34 14.32 18.96
CA MET A 281 1.15 13.03 18.28
C MET A 281 1.53 13.07 16.81
N ASN A 282 1.68 14.25 16.19
CA ASN A 282 1.78 14.36 14.73
C ASN A 282 2.95 13.57 14.11
N PHE A 283 4.03 13.32 14.86
CA PHE A 283 5.16 12.53 14.36
C PHE A 283 4.82 11.06 14.08
N ILE A 284 3.76 10.50 14.69
CA ILE A 284 3.32 9.13 14.42
C ILE A 284 2.83 8.98 12.98
N TYR A 285 2.38 10.10 12.39
CA TYR A 285 1.85 10.23 11.04
C TYR A 285 2.92 10.50 9.97
N GLU A 286 4.20 10.45 10.32
CA GLU A 286 5.30 10.59 9.35
C GLU A 286 5.76 9.22 8.79
N THR A 287 6.55 9.26 7.71
CA THR A 287 7.08 8.05 7.04
C THR A 287 7.91 7.18 7.98
N ILE A 288 7.69 5.87 7.96
CA ILE A 288 8.55 4.91 8.68
C ILE A 288 9.85 4.73 7.90
N GLU A 289 10.98 4.88 8.59
CA GLU A 289 12.31 4.57 8.08
C GLU A 289 12.87 3.37 8.85
N ALA A 290 12.57 2.17 8.36
CA ALA A 290 13.12 0.92 8.90
C ALA A 290 14.42 0.58 8.17
N ARG A 291 15.43 0.08 8.89
CA ARG A 291 16.72 -0.28 8.27
C ARG A 291 16.57 -1.48 7.33
N LEU A 292 17.30 -1.46 6.21
CA LEU A 292 17.47 -2.61 5.32
C LEU A 292 18.38 -3.65 5.99
N PHE A 293 18.03 -4.94 5.90
CA PHE A 293 18.86 -6.00 6.45
C PHE A 293 18.69 -7.38 5.79
N LEU A 294 19.29 -7.55 4.61
CA LEU A 294 19.66 -8.87 4.07
C LEU A 294 21.07 -9.19 4.54
N LYS A 295 21.23 -10.12 5.49
CA LYS A 295 22.54 -10.51 6.06
C LYS A 295 23.60 -10.84 4.99
N GLN A 296 23.16 -11.34 3.83
CA GLN A 296 24.02 -11.65 2.68
C GLN A 296 24.69 -10.38 2.09
N ALA A 297 24.02 -9.22 2.13
CA ALA A 297 24.56 -7.95 1.68
C ALA A 297 25.67 -7.40 2.58
N TYR A 298 25.71 -7.78 3.87
CA TYR A 298 26.74 -7.31 4.81
C TYR A 298 28.15 -7.67 4.43
N SER A 299 28.32 -8.93 4.08
CA SER A 299 29.63 -9.48 3.74
C SER A 299 30.23 -8.80 2.51
N LEU A 300 29.40 -8.17 1.69
CA LEU A 300 29.76 -7.52 0.43
C LEU A 300 29.88 -6.01 0.55
N ASN A 301 29.05 -5.36 1.38
CA ASN A 301 29.15 -3.93 1.64
C ASN A 301 28.56 -3.58 3.03
N GLN A 302 29.44 -3.20 3.95
CA GLN A 302 29.05 -2.80 5.30
C GLN A 302 28.27 -1.47 5.34
N ASP A 303 28.32 -0.65 4.29
CA ASP A 303 27.57 0.61 4.21
C ASP A 303 26.13 0.43 3.73
N ILE A 304 25.77 -0.69 3.07
CA ILE A 304 24.36 -1.02 2.70
C ILE A 304 23.47 -1.06 3.95
N TRP A 305 24.06 -1.32 5.11
CA TRP A 305 23.39 -1.35 6.42
C TRP A 305 22.83 -0.01 6.89
N LYS A 306 23.26 1.09 6.27
CA LYS A 306 22.75 2.44 6.56
C LYS A 306 21.58 2.80 5.65
N GLU A 307 21.22 1.95 4.69
CA GLU A 307 20.07 2.20 3.83
C GLU A 307 18.76 1.88 4.56
N TYR A 308 17.72 2.64 4.26
CA TYR A 308 16.42 2.52 4.90
C TYR A 308 15.35 2.13 3.88
N ILE A 309 14.50 1.19 4.26
CA ILE A 309 13.20 1.00 3.63
C ILE A 309 12.32 2.14 4.13
N ARG A 310 11.95 3.00 3.19
CA ARG A 310 10.87 3.95 3.40
C ARG A 310 9.58 3.24 3.08
N GLN A 311 8.96 2.69 4.12
CA GLN A 311 7.66 2.07 3.93
C GLN A 311 6.60 3.15 4.01
N HIS A 312 5.79 3.22 2.95
CA HIS A 312 4.58 4.00 3.00
C HIS A 312 3.65 3.39 4.05
N ASN A 313 3.34 4.15 5.08
CA ASN A 313 2.56 3.69 6.21
C ASN A 313 1.06 3.88 5.94
N PHE A 314 0.37 2.81 5.59
CA PHE A 314 -1.09 2.79 5.40
C PHE A 314 -1.87 3.08 6.71
N LEU A 315 -1.23 3.00 7.88
CA LEU A 315 -1.86 3.38 9.17
C LEU A 315 -2.07 4.87 9.33
N ILE A 316 -1.46 5.70 8.50
CA ILE A 316 -1.42 7.15 8.75
C ILE A 316 -2.65 7.84 8.17
N ASN A 317 -3.36 7.23 7.22
CA ASN A 317 -4.39 7.93 6.44
C ASN A 317 -5.57 7.06 5.96
N PRO A 318 -6.14 6.13 6.74
CA PRO A 318 -7.36 5.45 6.29
C PRO A 318 -8.49 6.45 6.01
N LYS A 319 -8.52 7.60 6.70
CA LYS A 319 -9.41 8.73 6.42
C LYS A 319 -9.24 9.39 5.06
N HIS A 320 -8.11 9.16 4.39
CA HIS A 320 -7.79 9.73 3.08
C HIS A 320 -7.61 8.67 1.98
N TYR A 321 -7.76 7.39 2.32
CA TYR A 321 -7.76 6.28 1.38
C TYR A 321 -9.20 5.80 1.11
N SER A 322 -9.63 5.75 -0.14
CA SER A 322 -10.93 5.18 -0.50
C SER A 322 -10.75 3.89 -1.29
N LYS A 323 -11.02 2.75 -0.64
CA LYS A 323 -11.05 1.45 -1.32
C LYS A 323 -12.05 1.41 -2.47
N LYS A 324 -13.21 2.08 -2.33
CA LYS A 324 -14.19 2.21 -3.42
C LYS A 324 -13.65 2.98 -4.62
N LEU A 325 -12.70 3.91 -4.43
CA LEU A 325 -12.03 4.60 -5.53
C LEU A 325 -10.86 3.83 -6.13
N ILE A 326 -10.25 2.89 -5.40
CA ILE A 326 -9.04 2.19 -5.86
C ILE A 326 -9.32 0.74 -6.29
N LYS A 327 -10.36 0.13 -5.72
CA LYS A 327 -10.81 -1.24 -5.96
C LYS A 327 -12.36 -1.32 -6.07
N PRO A 328 -13.01 -0.53 -6.96
CA PRO A 328 -14.41 -0.75 -7.29
C PRO A 328 -14.60 -2.10 -8.00
N ASP A 329 -15.85 -2.59 -8.04
CA ASP A 329 -16.17 -3.83 -8.73
C ASP A 329 -16.01 -3.67 -10.25
N TYR A 330 -15.43 -4.65 -10.92
CA TYR A 330 -15.11 -4.55 -12.35
C TYR A 330 -16.35 -4.29 -13.20
N GLY A 331 -16.27 -3.28 -14.07
CA GLY A 331 -17.38 -2.89 -14.94
C GLY A 331 -18.55 -2.18 -14.24
N GLU A 332 -18.51 -1.98 -12.92
CA GLU A 332 -19.55 -1.27 -12.17
C GLU A 332 -19.77 0.14 -12.74
N ILE A 333 -21.02 0.51 -13.01
CA ILE A 333 -21.37 1.88 -13.42
C ILE A 333 -21.44 2.74 -12.16
N LEU A 334 -20.57 3.73 -12.08
CA LEU A 334 -20.36 4.52 -10.86
C LEU A 334 -21.02 5.89 -10.93
N HIS A 335 -21.00 6.50 -12.12
CA HIS A 335 -21.53 7.85 -12.32
C HIS A 335 -22.09 8.05 -13.72
N LYS A 336 -23.08 8.93 -13.85
CA LYS A 336 -23.68 9.26 -15.15
C LYS A 336 -24.30 10.66 -15.18
N ARG A 337 -23.99 11.41 -16.25
CA ARG A 337 -24.61 12.70 -16.58
C ARG A 337 -25.10 12.76 -18.01
N TYR A 338 -26.15 13.55 -18.21
CA TYR A 338 -26.68 13.89 -19.52
C TYR A 338 -26.42 15.37 -19.84
N PHE A 339 -25.79 15.63 -20.97
CA PHE A 339 -25.53 16.97 -21.50
C PHE A 339 -26.36 17.20 -22.77
N ASN A 340 -26.33 18.42 -23.30
CA ASN A 340 -27.01 18.81 -24.53
C ASN A 340 -28.50 18.41 -24.53
N ASN A 341 -29.24 18.83 -23.51
CA ASN A 341 -30.67 18.56 -23.34
C ASN A 341 -31.03 17.05 -23.38
N GLY A 342 -30.14 16.18 -22.89
CA GLY A 342 -30.41 14.74 -22.81
C GLY A 342 -29.84 13.91 -23.96
N THR A 343 -29.29 14.55 -24.99
CA THR A 343 -28.79 13.84 -26.20
C THR A 343 -27.40 13.24 -26.04
N LEU A 344 -26.63 13.71 -25.05
CA LEU A 344 -25.26 13.26 -24.79
C LEU A 344 -25.16 12.65 -23.39
N GLU A 345 -25.21 11.32 -23.30
CA GLU A 345 -24.97 10.58 -22.07
C GLU A 345 -23.46 10.31 -21.91
N ILE A 346 -22.86 10.79 -20.82
CA ILE A 346 -21.51 10.39 -20.41
C ILE A 346 -21.62 9.55 -19.14
N THR A 347 -21.02 8.36 -19.17
CA THR A 347 -21.01 7.39 -18.07
C THR A 347 -19.59 7.12 -17.63
N LEU A 348 -19.35 7.02 -16.32
CA LEU A 348 -18.12 6.49 -15.74
C LEU A 348 -18.40 5.10 -15.19
N ARG A 349 -17.55 4.13 -15.54
CA ARG A 349 -17.55 2.80 -14.92
C ARG A 349 -16.15 2.37 -14.54
N ALA A 350 -16.05 1.44 -13.60
CA ALA A 350 -14.80 0.75 -13.30
C ALA A 350 -14.29 0.00 -14.54
N PHE A 351 -12.97 -0.12 -14.66
CA PHE A 351 -12.34 -0.94 -15.69
C PHE A 351 -12.72 -2.41 -15.53
N ASN A 352 -12.87 -3.10 -16.66
CA ASN A 352 -13.12 -4.53 -16.72
C ASN A 352 -12.00 -5.21 -17.53
N PRO A 353 -11.10 -5.96 -16.88
CA PRO A 353 -9.97 -6.61 -17.57
C PRO A 353 -10.40 -7.58 -18.66
N GLU A 354 -11.59 -8.19 -18.55
CA GLU A 354 -12.08 -9.16 -19.55
C GLU A 354 -12.48 -8.51 -20.88
N THR A 355 -13.00 -7.27 -20.84
CA THR A 355 -13.62 -6.63 -22.01
C THR A 355 -12.88 -5.41 -22.53
N ASP A 356 -12.01 -4.80 -21.72
CA ASP A 356 -11.51 -3.47 -22.01
C ASP A 356 -10.07 -3.42 -22.53
N MET A 357 -9.30 -4.48 -22.27
CA MET A 357 -7.88 -4.56 -22.66
C MET A 357 -7.67 -4.34 -24.16
N GLU A 358 -8.54 -4.88 -25.01
CA GLU A 358 -8.40 -4.85 -26.47
C GLU A 358 -8.52 -3.43 -27.04
N PHE A 359 -9.55 -2.66 -26.64
CA PHE A 359 -9.69 -1.30 -27.16
C PHE A 359 -8.70 -0.33 -26.52
N LEU A 360 -8.29 -0.54 -25.26
CA LEU A 360 -7.24 0.28 -24.65
C LEU A 360 -5.88 0.03 -25.30
N HIS A 361 -5.58 -1.21 -25.67
CA HIS A 361 -4.40 -1.55 -26.46
C HIS A 361 -4.42 -0.82 -27.81
N GLU A 362 -5.56 -0.85 -28.52
CA GLU A 362 -5.74 -0.15 -29.79
C GLU A 362 -5.48 1.36 -29.63
N TRP A 363 -6.10 2.01 -28.63
CA TRP A 363 -5.95 3.46 -28.40
C TRP A 363 -4.51 3.83 -28.04
N SER A 364 -3.87 3.05 -27.18
CA SER A 364 -2.50 3.30 -26.70
C SER A 364 -1.46 3.19 -27.82
N ASN A 365 -1.72 2.35 -28.83
CA ASN A 365 -0.84 2.15 -29.98
C ASN A 365 -1.01 3.19 -31.10
N MET A 366 -1.95 4.14 -30.98
CA MET A 366 -2.15 5.17 -32.00
C MET A 366 -1.17 6.33 -31.85
N GLU A 367 -0.75 6.93 -32.98
CA GLU A 367 0.31 7.95 -33.05
C GLU A 367 0.11 9.14 -32.10
N TYR A 368 -1.14 9.55 -31.84
CA TYR A 368 -1.43 10.66 -30.92
C TYR A 368 -1.17 10.30 -29.45
N ALA A 369 -1.33 9.02 -29.08
CA ALA A 369 -1.16 8.51 -27.73
C ALA A 369 0.31 8.20 -27.44
N LYS A 370 1.05 7.64 -28.40
CA LYS A 370 2.47 7.24 -28.24
C LYS A 370 3.34 8.28 -27.56
N LYS A 371 3.17 9.55 -27.97
CA LYS A 371 3.97 10.68 -27.47
C LYS A 371 3.80 10.97 -25.97
N TYR A 372 2.67 10.58 -25.37
CA TYR A 372 2.30 11.01 -24.03
C TYR A 372 1.86 9.86 -23.10
N TRP A 373 1.44 8.74 -23.67
CA TRP A 373 0.96 7.56 -22.95
C TRP A 373 2.03 6.46 -22.85
N GLU A 374 3.00 6.41 -23.77
CA GLU A 374 4.19 5.52 -23.72
C GLU A 374 3.88 4.02 -23.52
N MET A 375 2.76 3.54 -24.09
CA MET A 375 2.27 2.16 -23.99
C MET A 375 2.06 1.51 -25.38
N ASP A 376 2.92 1.82 -26.35
CA ASP A 376 2.91 1.21 -27.68
C ASP A 376 3.67 -0.12 -27.71
N VAL A 377 3.09 -1.09 -27.02
CA VAL A 377 3.61 -2.45 -26.86
C VAL A 377 2.66 -3.48 -27.49
N ASP A 378 3.08 -4.74 -27.58
CA ASP A 378 2.20 -5.82 -28.04
C ASP A 378 1.09 -6.13 -27.02
N GLN A 379 0.11 -6.95 -27.42
CA GLN A 379 -1.08 -7.26 -26.61
C GLN A 379 -0.73 -7.93 -25.26
N GLN A 380 0.28 -8.79 -25.24
CA GLN A 380 0.67 -9.53 -24.03
C GLN A 380 1.42 -8.62 -23.07
N GLU A 381 2.32 -7.76 -23.57
CA GLU A 381 3.00 -6.75 -22.77
C GLU A 381 2.03 -5.70 -22.22
N PHE A 382 1.02 -5.33 -23.00
CA PHE A 382 -0.05 -4.42 -22.56
C PHE A 382 -0.90 -5.05 -21.45
N GLU A 383 -1.29 -6.30 -21.61
CA GLU A 383 -2.01 -7.06 -20.58
C GLU A 383 -1.16 -7.17 -19.31
N GLU A 384 0.13 -7.49 -19.41
CA GLU A 384 1.02 -7.55 -18.25
C GLU A 384 1.04 -6.21 -17.48
N ALA A 385 1.15 -5.09 -18.22
CA ALA A 385 1.17 -3.77 -17.61
C ALA A 385 -0.14 -3.43 -16.90
N TYR A 386 -1.29 -3.75 -17.49
CA TYR A 386 -2.58 -3.52 -16.85
C TYR A 386 -2.85 -4.52 -15.70
N ILE A 387 -2.41 -5.78 -15.78
CA ILE A 387 -2.46 -6.71 -14.65
C ILE A 387 -1.66 -6.17 -13.47
N LYS A 388 -0.45 -5.67 -13.73
CA LYS A 388 0.37 -5.00 -12.71
C LYS A 388 -0.33 -3.77 -12.14
N HIS A 389 -0.93 -2.93 -12.97
CA HIS A 389 -1.69 -1.75 -12.55
C HIS A 389 -2.88 -2.14 -11.67
N MET A 390 -3.65 -3.14 -12.09
CA MET A 390 -4.77 -3.66 -11.32
C MET A 390 -4.36 -4.32 -10.02
N GLY A 391 -3.09 -4.75 -9.91
CA GLY A 391 -2.50 -5.27 -8.68
C GLY A 391 -2.14 -4.21 -7.64
N VAL A 392 -1.85 -2.96 -8.04
CA VAL A 392 -1.46 -1.92 -7.06
C VAL A 392 -2.64 -1.50 -6.18
N ASP A 393 -2.35 -1.07 -4.95
CA ASP A 393 -3.38 -0.69 -3.98
C ASP A 393 -3.59 0.84 -3.90
N TYR A 394 -3.13 1.58 -4.90
CA TYR A 394 -3.21 3.04 -4.94
C TYR A 394 -3.69 3.62 -6.26
N SER A 395 -4.00 2.80 -7.27
CA SER A 395 -4.47 3.31 -8.56
C SER A 395 -5.52 2.40 -9.18
N HIS A 396 -6.41 3.00 -9.96
CA HIS A 396 -7.45 2.29 -10.70
C HIS A 396 -7.75 2.98 -12.04
N PRO A 397 -7.74 2.24 -13.16
CA PRO A 397 -8.26 2.72 -14.43
C PRO A 397 -9.79 2.74 -14.43
N TYR A 398 -10.38 3.79 -14.98
CA TYR A 398 -11.83 3.92 -15.19
C TYR A 398 -12.13 4.09 -16.66
N ILE A 399 -13.28 3.58 -17.09
CA ILE A 399 -13.73 3.71 -18.48
C ILE A 399 -14.88 4.70 -18.57
N GLY A 400 -14.70 5.68 -19.45
CA GLY A 400 -15.70 6.62 -19.89
C GLY A 400 -16.47 6.13 -21.10
N LEU A 401 -17.80 6.14 -21.03
CA LEU A 401 -18.66 5.82 -22.15
C LEU A 401 -19.43 7.05 -22.64
N LEU A 402 -19.57 7.17 -23.96
CA LEU A 402 -20.49 8.08 -24.62
C LEU A 402 -21.63 7.29 -25.24
N ASN A 403 -22.85 7.53 -24.76
CA ASN A 403 -24.06 6.82 -25.20
C ASN A 403 -23.86 5.29 -25.23
N GLY A 404 -23.21 4.76 -24.18
CA GLY A 404 -22.92 3.32 -24.02
C GLY A 404 -21.65 2.81 -24.71
N ASN A 405 -20.92 3.62 -25.49
CA ASN A 405 -19.70 3.19 -26.18
C ASN A 405 -18.45 3.74 -25.47
N PRO A 406 -17.42 2.91 -25.17
CA PRO A 406 -16.15 3.39 -24.61
C PRO A 406 -15.52 4.48 -25.48
N ILE A 407 -15.05 5.56 -24.86
CA ILE A 407 -14.49 6.72 -25.56
C ILE A 407 -13.36 7.43 -24.79
N PHE A 408 -13.13 7.11 -23.52
CA PHE A 408 -11.94 7.53 -22.80
C PHE A 408 -11.60 6.57 -21.66
N THR A 409 -10.36 6.60 -21.21
CA THR A 409 -9.94 6.06 -19.91
C THR A 409 -9.46 7.19 -19.01
N LEU A 410 -9.68 7.05 -17.71
CA LEU A 410 -9.13 7.92 -16.68
C LEU A 410 -8.53 7.06 -15.58
N GLU A 411 -7.23 7.16 -15.39
CA GLU A 411 -6.50 6.41 -14.36
C GLU A 411 -6.37 7.29 -13.13
N LEU A 412 -7.14 6.99 -12.08
CA LEU A 412 -7.04 7.68 -10.80
C LEU A 412 -5.90 7.05 -9.99
N TYR A 413 -5.13 7.85 -9.27
CA TYR A 413 -4.14 7.33 -8.32
C TYR A 413 -4.13 8.15 -7.04
N TRP A 414 -3.75 7.52 -5.93
CA TRP A 414 -3.50 8.17 -4.66
C TRP A 414 -2.04 8.66 -4.64
N ALA A 415 -1.85 9.98 -4.66
CA ALA A 415 -0.55 10.60 -4.93
C ALA A 415 0.53 10.24 -3.89
N VAL A 416 0.09 9.82 -2.70
CA VAL A 416 0.96 9.44 -1.59
C VAL A 416 1.79 8.20 -1.88
N LYS A 417 1.27 7.28 -2.71
CA LYS A 417 1.96 6.05 -3.12
C LYS A 417 2.46 6.08 -4.57
N ASP A 418 2.02 7.07 -5.34
CA ASP A 418 2.48 7.27 -6.71
C ASP A 418 3.88 7.90 -6.76
N GLU A 419 4.59 7.70 -7.87
CA GLU A 419 5.92 8.25 -8.12
C GLU A 419 5.95 9.78 -7.94
N VAL A 420 4.89 10.48 -8.36
CA VAL A 420 4.78 11.94 -8.25
C VAL A 420 4.90 12.44 -6.80
N GLY A 421 4.45 11.65 -5.83
CA GLY A 421 4.53 11.97 -4.40
C GLY A 421 5.95 12.19 -3.88
N LYS A 422 6.98 11.71 -4.61
CA LYS A 422 8.39 11.95 -4.27
C LYS A 422 8.90 13.34 -4.66
N TYR A 423 8.16 14.08 -5.48
CA TYR A 423 8.62 15.33 -6.12
C TYR A 423 7.92 16.59 -5.58
N TYR A 424 6.95 16.44 -4.68
CA TYR A 424 6.31 17.56 -4.01
C TYR A 424 5.83 17.15 -2.60
N ARG A 425 5.52 18.15 -1.77
CA ARG A 425 4.92 17.91 -0.46
C ARG A 425 3.43 17.61 -0.66
N PHE A 426 3.09 16.32 -0.75
CA PHE A 426 1.70 15.88 -0.85
C PHE A 426 0.91 16.16 0.42
N ASN A 427 -0.41 16.30 0.26
CA ASN A 427 -1.36 16.12 1.35
C ASN A 427 -1.88 14.68 1.33
N PRO A 428 -2.23 14.09 2.48
CA PRO A 428 -2.85 12.78 2.55
C PRO A 428 -4.06 12.55 1.63
N GLY A 429 -4.90 13.57 1.44
CA GLY A 429 -6.08 13.52 0.57
C GLY A 429 -5.80 13.90 -0.89
N ASP A 430 -4.54 13.95 -1.30
CA ASP A 430 -4.16 14.18 -2.69
C ASP A 430 -4.36 12.92 -3.53
N TYR A 431 -5.19 13.04 -4.56
CA TYR A 431 -5.29 12.07 -5.64
C TYR A 431 -4.88 12.76 -6.92
N GLY A 432 -4.38 12.01 -7.89
CA GLY A 432 -4.16 12.54 -9.23
C GLY A 432 -4.78 11.64 -10.28
N PHE A 433 -4.67 12.07 -11.53
CA PHE A 433 -5.24 11.33 -12.63
C PHE A 433 -4.43 11.47 -13.92
N HIS A 434 -4.45 10.40 -14.71
CA HIS A 434 -4.15 10.45 -16.13
C HIS A 434 -5.42 10.26 -16.94
N MET A 435 -5.54 10.88 -18.12
CA MET A 435 -6.71 10.72 -18.98
C MET A 435 -6.28 10.56 -20.42
N LEU A 436 -6.78 9.52 -21.08
CA LEU A 436 -6.62 9.27 -22.51
C LEU A 436 -8.00 9.21 -23.15
N ILE A 437 -8.22 10.05 -24.16
CA ILE A 437 -9.47 10.07 -24.93
C ILE A 437 -9.22 9.30 -26.22
N ALA A 438 -10.19 8.45 -26.59
CA ALA A 438 -10.18 7.73 -27.85
C ALA A 438 -10.11 8.71 -29.04
N PRO A 439 -9.64 8.26 -30.22
CA PRO A 439 -9.60 9.08 -31.41
C PRO A 439 -10.99 9.63 -31.75
N ALA A 440 -11.07 10.94 -31.98
CA ALA A 440 -12.32 11.56 -32.37
C ALA A 440 -12.70 11.14 -33.80
N LYS A 441 -13.78 10.37 -33.94
CA LYS A 441 -14.43 10.14 -35.26
C LYS A 441 -15.17 11.40 -35.71
N GLU A 442 -15.78 12.10 -34.76
CA GLU A 442 -16.51 13.36 -34.97
C GLU A 442 -16.21 14.34 -33.83
N LYS A 443 -16.23 15.65 -34.12
CA LYS A 443 -16.01 16.67 -33.11
C LYS A 443 -17.28 16.91 -32.32
N ILE A 444 -17.26 16.54 -31.04
CA ILE A 444 -18.32 16.85 -30.09
C ILE A 444 -17.94 18.09 -29.28
N PRO A 445 -18.70 19.19 -29.35
CA PRO A 445 -18.42 20.40 -28.58
C PRO A 445 -18.31 20.11 -27.09
N ASN A 446 -17.27 20.64 -26.46
CA ASN A 446 -17.03 20.56 -25.01
C ASN A 446 -16.91 19.14 -24.41
N PHE A 447 -16.83 18.09 -25.22
CA PHE A 447 -16.85 16.71 -24.74
C PHE A 447 -15.80 16.42 -23.67
N SER A 448 -14.52 16.68 -23.95
CA SER A 448 -13.43 16.40 -22.99
C SER A 448 -13.62 17.16 -21.67
N MET A 449 -14.14 18.39 -21.72
CA MET A 449 -14.41 19.21 -20.54
C MET A 449 -15.56 18.62 -19.71
N ASN A 450 -16.67 18.26 -20.37
CA ASN A 450 -17.82 17.63 -19.73
C ASN A 450 -17.47 16.26 -19.13
N ALA A 451 -16.67 15.47 -19.85
CA ALA A 451 -16.17 14.18 -19.38
C ALA A 451 -15.29 14.33 -18.14
N LEU A 452 -14.31 15.22 -18.17
CA LEU A 452 -13.43 15.48 -17.03
C LEU A 452 -14.21 16.03 -15.83
N ALA A 453 -15.10 17.00 -16.03
CA ALA A 453 -15.93 17.56 -14.97
C ALA A 453 -16.84 16.49 -14.32
N MET A 454 -17.45 15.61 -15.13
CA MET A 454 -18.24 14.48 -14.63
C MET A 454 -17.39 13.53 -13.77
N CYS A 455 -16.18 13.17 -14.20
CA CYS A 455 -15.31 12.30 -13.42
C CYS A 455 -14.90 12.95 -12.09
N MET A 456 -14.52 14.23 -12.13
CA MET A 456 -14.14 14.99 -10.93
C MET A 456 -15.31 15.10 -9.95
N GLU A 457 -16.55 15.29 -10.42
CA GLU A 457 -17.74 15.30 -9.56
C GLU A 457 -17.91 13.98 -8.80
N TYR A 458 -17.70 12.84 -9.47
CA TYR A 458 -17.72 11.54 -8.82
C TYR A 458 -16.59 11.42 -7.78
N PHE A 459 -15.36 11.77 -8.14
CA PHE A 459 -14.20 11.64 -7.25
C PHE A 459 -14.30 12.56 -6.02
N PHE A 460 -14.72 13.81 -6.18
CA PHE A 460 -14.94 14.75 -5.07
C PHE A 460 -16.15 14.40 -4.20
N SER A 461 -17.02 13.47 -4.63
CA SER A 461 -18.09 12.95 -3.76
C SER A 461 -17.55 12.14 -2.57
N PHE A 462 -16.31 11.66 -2.65
CA PHE A 462 -15.65 10.92 -1.56
C PHE A 462 -14.94 11.90 -0.61
N PRO A 463 -15.23 11.90 0.71
CA PRO A 463 -14.59 12.82 1.67
C PRO A 463 -13.07 12.61 1.79
N GLN A 464 -12.58 11.42 1.45
CA GLN A 464 -11.16 11.06 1.49
C GLN A 464 -10.31 11.91 0.53
N LEU A 465 -10.89 12.31 -0.60
CA LEU A 465 -10.22 13.06 -1.65
C LEU A 465 -10.45 14.55 -1.45
N THR A 466 -9.44 15.25 -0.93
CA THR A 466 -9.55 16.68 -0.62
C THR A 466 -9.07 17.56 -1.78
N ARG A 467 -8.11 17.06 -2.56
CA ARG A 467 -7.48 17.81 -3.64
C ARG A 467 -7.09 16.87 -4.78
N MET A 468 -7.43 17.25 -6.00
CA MET A 468 -6.95 16.57 -7.20
C MET A 468 -5.65 17.24 -7.67
N ILE A 469 -4.67 16.44 -8.09
CA ILE A 469 -3.40 16.91 -8.63
C ILE A 469 -3.26 16.45 -10.08
N GLY A 470 -2.49 17.20 -10.85
CA GLY A 470 -2.11 16.83 -12.21
C GLY A 470 -0.65 17.18 -12.47
N GLU A 471 0.01 16.40 -13.31
CA GLU A 471 1.45 16.38 -13.61
C GLU A 471 1.70 16.20 -15.12
N ALA A 472 0.79 16.73 -15.94
CA ALA A 472 0.90 16.66 -17.39
C ALA A 472 2.25 17.23 -17.89
N SER A 473 2.78 16.65 -18.98
CA SER A 473 3.99 17.15 -19.63
C SER A 473 3.89 18.65 -19.86
N ALA A 474 4.93 19.41 -19.50
CA ALA A 474 4.94 20.87 -19.62
C ALA A 474 4.78 21.36 -21.08
N SER A 475 4.99 20.46 -22.05
CA SER A 475 4.79 20.72 -23.48
C SER A 475 3.33 20.50 -23.96
N HIS A 476 2.48 19.87 -23.14
CA HIS A 476 1.15 19.42 -23.56
C HIS A 476 0.07 20.50 -23.38
N LYS A 477 0.12 21.54 -24.22
CA LYS A 477 -0.82 22.68 -24.20
C LYS A 477 -2.30 22.29 -24.19
N GLY A 478 -2.68 21.22 -24.91
CA GLY A 478 -4.07 20.71 -24.95
C GLY A 478 -4.61 20.36 -23.56
N THR A 479 -3.87 19.52 -22.82
CA THR A 479 -4.20 19.15 -21.43
C THR A 479 -4.22 20.36 -20.52
N HIS A 480 -3.25 21.28 -20.60
CA HIS A 480 -3.29 22.51 -19.79
C HIS A 480 -4.56 23.33 -20.03
N ASN A 481 -4.96 23.50 -21.29
CA ASN A 481 -6.21 24.19 -21.63
C ASN A 481 -7.48 23.45 -21.18
N LEU A 482 -7.42 22.12 -21.06
CA LEU A 482 -8.54 21.32 -20.59
C LEU A 482 -8.70 21.39 -19.07
N ILE A 483 -7.62 21.12 -18.32
CA ILE A 483 -7.68 21.02 -16.85
C ILE A 483 -7.97 22.37 -16.20
N THR A 484 -7.51 23.47 -16.79
CA THR A 484 -7.84 24.84 -16.33
C THR A 484 -9.33 25.17 -16.44
N LYS A 485 -10.05 24.58 -17.40
CA LYS A 485 -11.51 24.77 -17.54
C LYS A 485 -12.32 24.07 -16.45
N VAL A 486 -11.74 23.09 -15.76
CA VAL A 486 -12.35 22.47 -14.58
C VAL A 486 -11.80 23.01 -13.26
N GLY A 487 -10.94 24.04 -13.33
CA GLY A 487 -10.43 24.77 -12.18
C GLY A 487 -9.01 24.41 -11.75
N CYS A 488 -8.29 23.53 -12.47
CA CYS A 488 -6.92 23.20 -12.07
C CYS A 488 -6.01 24.43 -12.21
N GLU A 489 -5.31 24.76 -11.13
CA GLU A 489 -4.39 25.88 -11.04
C GLU A 489 -2.94 25.40 -11.12
N PHE A 490 -2.11 26.11 -11.87
CA PHE A 490 -0.68 25.80 -11.95
C PHE A 490 0.03 26.12 -10.64
N ASN A 491 0.81 25.17 -10.13
CA ASN A 491 1.66 25.36 -8.96
C ASN A 491 3.12 25.64 -9.36
N ARG A 492 3.79 24.64 -9.96
CA ARG A 492 5.18 24.73 -10.40
C ARG A 492 5.51 23.62 -11.40
N SER A 493 6.63 23.74 -12.11
CA SER A 493 7.15 22.63 -12.91
C SER A 493 7.99 21.68 -12.04
N LEU A 494 7.83 20.37 -12.27
CA LEU A 494 8.62 19.30 -11.66
C LEU A 494 9.56 18.70 -12.70
N ALA A 495 10.82 18.51 -12.31
CA ALA A 495 11.77 17.70 -13.08
C ALA A 495 11.65 16.23 -12.62
N LEU A 496 10.88 15.43 -13.35
CA LEU A 496 10.83 13.98 -13.16
C LEU A 496 11.98 13.33 -13.96
N PRO A 497 12.43 12.12 -13.60
CA PRO A 497 13.57 11.46 -14.25
C PRO A 497 13.38 11.27 -15.77
N TYR A 498 12.13 11.21 -16.22
CA TYR A 498 11.74 10.91 -17.60
C TYR A 498 11.09 12.11 -18.32
N LYS A 499 10.62 13.15 -17.62
CA LYS A 499 9.98 14.32 -18.24
C LYS A 499 9.96 15.56 -17.35
N THR A 500 9.81 16.74 -17.96
CA THR A 500 9.39 17.95 -17.25
C THR A 500 7.87 18.04 -17.24
N SER A 501 7.28 18.09 -16.04
CA SER A 501 5.84 18.08 -15.80
C SER A 501 5.39 19.39 -15.17
N ASN A 502 4.18 19.86 -15.47
CA ASN A 502 3.58 20.98 -14.74
C ASN A 502 2.67 20.42 -13.66
N LEU A 503 3.04 20.62 -12.39
CA LEU A 503 2.21 20.30 -11.24
C LEU A 503 1.07 21.30 -11.16
N THR A 504 -0.15 20.78 -11.10
CA THR A 504 -1.39 21.54 -10.96
C THR A 504 -2.20 21.00 -9.79
N PHE A 505 -2.98 21.87 -9.17
CA PHE A 505 -3.86 21.53 -8.06
C PHE A 505 -5.30 21.94 -8.38
N LEU A 506 -6.24 21.14 -7.91
CA LEU A 506 -7.67 21.42 -7.97
C LEU A 506 -8.26 21.08 -6.62
N ASP A 507 -8.55 22.11 -5.84
CA ASP A 507 -9.27 21.96 -4.57
C ASP A 507 -10.77 21.75 -4.85
N ARG A 508 -11.44 21.02 -3.95
CA ARG A 508 -12.86 20.66 -4.08
C ARG A 508 -13.75 21.88 -4.25
N GLU A 509 -13.57 22.91 -3.44
CA GLU A 509 -14.36 24.14 -3.48
C GLU A 509 -14.16 24.85 -4.83
N LYS A 510 -12.91 24.91 -5.30
CA LYS A 510 -12.56 25.54 -6.56
C LYS A 510 -13.17 24.83 -7.76
N PHE A 511 -13.20 23.50 -7.72
CA PHE A 511 -13.86 22.67 -8.71
C PHE A 511 -15.35 23.01 -8.82
N TYR A 512 -16.09 22.99 -7.72
CA TYR A 512 -17.53 23.27 -7.73
C TYR A 512 -17.85 24.72 -8.11
N GLU A 513 -17.02 25.69 -7.71
CA GLU A 513 -17.13 27.09 -8.16
C GLU A 513 -16.96 27.19 -9.68
N THR A 514 -15.90 26.58 -10.23
CA THR A 514 -15.54 26.72 -11.65
C THR A 514 -16.50 25.97 -12.58
N THR A 515 -17.06 24.86 -12.12
CA THR A 515 -17.88 23.95 -12.94
C THR A 515 -19.39 24.13 -12.75
N GLU A 516 -19.81 25.13 -11.97
CA GLU A 516 -21.23 25.38 -11.66
C GLU A 516 -22.10 25.45 -12.93
N ASP A 517 -21.67 26.20 -13.94
CA ASP A 517 -22.41 26.35 -15.21
C ASP A 517 -22.42 25.06 -16.05
N ILE A 518 -21.39 24.22 -15.94
CA ILE A 518 -21.37 22.91 -16.61
C ILE A 518 -22.49 22.03 -16.06
N PHE A 519 -22.66 22.05 -14.73
CA PHE A 519 -23.65 21.23 -14.05
C PHE A 519 -25.07 21.78 -14.11
N LYS A 520 -25.26 23.11 -14.13
CA LYS A 520 -26.57 23.74 -14.41
C LYS A 520 -27.14 23.33 -15.77
N ASN A 521 -26.27 23.11 -16.75
CA ASN A 521 -26.64 22.74 -18.13
C ASN A 521 -26.64 21.22 -18.37
N SER A 522 -26.67 20.39 -17.32
CA SER A 522 -26.72 18.94 -17.43
C SER A 522 -27.60 18.31 -16.35
N VAL A 523 -28.05 17.08 -16.60
CA VAL A 523 -28.93 16.33 -15.71
C VAL A 523 -28.17 15.16 -15.10
N LEU A 524 -28.15 15.09 -13.77
CA LEU A 524 -27.62 13.97 -13.00
C LEU A 524 -28.70 12.88 -12.85
N LYS A 525 -28.35 11.62 -13.06
CA LYS A 525 -29.28 10.49 -12.88
C LYS A 525 -28.78 9.41 -11.92
N ILE A 526 -27.48 9.32 -11.69
CA ILE A 526 -26.89 8.34 -10.77
C ILE A 526 -25.84 9.05 -9.93
N ASN A 527 -25.99 8.97 -8.62
CA ASN A 527 -24.93 9.10 -7.61
C ASN A 527 -25.05 7.83 -6.77
N ILE A 528 -24.16 6.85 -6.93
CA ILE A 528 -24.15 5.72 -5.98
C ILE A 528 -23.25 6.14 -4.81
N THR A 529 -23.87 6.65 -3.75
CA THR A 529 -23.27 6.72 -2.42
C THR A 529 -24.17 6.01 -1.43
N THR A 530 -23.81 4.76 -1.11
CA THR A 530 -24.11 4.12 0.18
C THR A 530 -22.82 3.58 0.74
#